data_AF-A0A1I4GMH1-F1
#
_entry.id   AF-A0A1I4GMH1-F1
#
_cell.length_a   1.000
_cell.length_b   1.000
_cell.length_c   1.000
_cell.angle_alpha   90.00
_cell.angle_beta   90.00
_cell.angle_gamma   90.00
#
_symmetry.space_group_name_H-M   'P 1'
#
loop_
_entity.id
_entity.type
_entity.pdbx_description
1 polymer ?
#
loop_
_entity_poly.entity_id
_entity_poly.type
_entity_poly.pdbx_seq_one_letter_code
_entity_poly.pdbx_strand_id
1 'polypeptide(L)'
;RALKFYASVRLDIRRIETLKDGTDAVGNRTRVKVVKNKVAPPFKQAEFDILYGVGISREGGLIDMGVEHGFIRKSGAWYTYEGDQLGQGKENARNFLRDNPDLADEIEKKIKEKLGIGPKTEVPEGEPGAEAAGAEAAPAAAAKTVPAPTTRAKAVKSTAAAKS
;
A
#
# COMPACT_ATOMS: atom_id res chain seq x y z
N ARG A 1 -27.26 31.29 -9.15
CA ARG A 1 -28.13 30.12 -8.85
C ARG A 1 -27.86 28.91 -9.77
N ALA A 2 -27.67 29.07 -11.08
CA ALA A 2 -27.52 27.97 -12.05
C ALA A 2 -26.44 26.90 -11.72
N LEU A 3 -25.25 27.29 -11.25
CA LEU A 3 -24.13 26.37 -10.95
C LEU A 3 -24.52 25.17 -10.07
N LYS A 4 -25.45 25.34 -9.12
CA LYS A 4 -25.94 24.25 -8.24
C LYS A 4 -26.54 23.09 -9.05
N PHE A 5 -27.19 23.39 -10.17
CA PHE A 5 -27.93 22.42 -10.99
C PHE A 5 -27.04 21.79 -12.07
N TYR A 6 -26.22 22.60 -12.76
CA TYR A 6 -25.34 22.13 -13.83
C TYR A 6 -24.10 21.36 -13.35
N ALA A 7 -23.47 21.74 -12.23
CA ALA A 7 -22.25 21.08 -11.76
C ALA A 7 -22.47 19.58 -11.47
N SER A 8 -21.63 18.70 -12.05
CA SER A 8 -21.68 17.25 -11.82
C SER A 8 -21.16 16.85 -10.45
N VAL A 9 -20.15 17.55 -9.94
CA VAL A 9 -19.60 17.40 -8.58
C VAL A 9 -19.65 18.75 -7.88
N ARG A 10 -19.95 18.77 -6.58
CA ARG A 10 -19.83 19.95 -5.71
C ARG A 10 -19.16 19.55 -4.41
N LEU A 11 -18.11 20.29 -4.07
CA LEU A 11 -17.31 20.12 -2.87
C LEU A 11 -17.60 21.29 -1.91
N ASP A 12 -17.90 20.99 -0.66
CA ASP A 12 -17.97 21.95 0.46
C ASP A 12 -16.65 21.78 1.24
N ILE A 13 -15.81 22.81 1.22
CA ILE A 13 -14.46 22.81 1.79
C ILE A 13 -14.47 23.64 3.07
N ARG A 14 -14.02 23.05 4.19
CA ARG A 14 -13.93 23.74 5.49
C ARG A 14 -12.60 23.44 6.17
N ARG A 15 -11.94 24.48 6.68
CA ARG A 15 -10.86 24.32 7.64
C ARG A 15 -11.42 23.74 8.94
N ILE A 16 -10.77 22.71 9.48
CA ILE A 16 -11.06 22.14 10.79
C ILE A 16 -10.17 22.81 11.84
N GLU A 17 -8.86 22.68 11.65
CA GLU A 17 -7.84 22.99 12.65
C GLU A 17 -6.58 23.54 11.96
N THR A 18 -5.81 24.36 12.66
CA THR A 18 -4.51 24.85 12.21
C THR A 18 -3.42 23.91 12.72
N LEU A 19 -2.70 23.26 11.79
CA LEU A 19 -1.58 22.39 12.13
C LEU A 19 -0.40 23.25 12.60
N LYS A 20 0.12 22.95 13.79
CA LYS A 20 1.30 23.59 14.36
C LYS A 20 2.42 22.57 14.52
N ASP A 21 3.65 23.00 14.29
CA ASP A 21 4.85 22.25 14.66
C ASP A 21 5.62 23.10 15.68
N GLY A 22 5.70 22.62 16.92
CA GLY A 22 6.10 23.43 18.08
C GLY A 22 5.25 24.69 18.24
N THR A 23 5.83 25.84 17.92
CA THR A 23 5.22 27.17 18.06
C THR A 23 4.64 27.70 16.73
N ASP A 24 5.14 27.24 15.59
CA ASP A 24 4.84 27.80 14.28
C ASP A 24 3.64 27.10 13.61
N ALA A 25 2.84 27.88 12.89
CA ALA A 25 1.67 27.36 12.16
C ALA A 25 2.09 26.90 10.76
N VAL A 26 2.32 25.59 10.59
CA VAL A 26 2.84 24.99 9.34
C VAL A 26 1.73 24.73 8.31
N GLY A 27 0.47 24.58 8.74
CA GLY A 27 -0.63 24.34 7.80
C GLY A 27 -2.04 24.36 8.40
N ASN A 28 -3.01 23.82 7.68
CA ASN A 28 -4.39 23.63 8.12
C ASN A 28 -4.92 22.25 7.72
N ARG A 29 -5.51 21.52 8.67
CA ARG A 29 -6.31 20.32 8.38
C ARG A 29 -7.65 20.74 7.81
N THR A 30 -7.97 20.23 6.62
CA THR A 30 -9.14 20.65 5.83
C THR A 30 -10.04 19.46 5.57
N ARG A 31 -11.35 19.61 5.85
CA ARG A 31 -12.39 18.64 5.51
C ARG A 31 -13.08 19.07 4.23
N VAL A 32 -13.23 18.13 3.30
CA VAL A 32 -14.00 18.31 2.08
C VAL A 32 -15.18 17.34 2.08
N LYS A 33 -16.40 17.88 2.02
CA LYS A 33 -17.63 17.10 1.91
C LYS A 33 -18.19 17.17 0.49
N VAL A 34 -18.44 16.02 -0.12
CA VAL A 34 -19.03 15.92 -1.46
C VAL A 34 -20.54 16.14 -1.37
N VAL A 35 -20.99 17.39 -1.41
CA VAL A 35 -22.42 17.76 -1.26
C VAL A 35 -23.26 17.50 -2.51
N LYS A 36 -22.64 17.21 -3.65
CA LYS A 36 -23.31 16.69 -4.86
C LYS A 36 -22.31 15.84 -5.62
N ASN A 37 -22.73 14.66 -6.06
CA ASN A 37 -21.98 13.80 -6.96
C ASN A 37 -22.97 13.15 -7.93
N LYS A 38 -22.68 13.22 -9.23
CA LYS A 38 -23.44 12.52 -10.29
C LYS A 38 -22.77 11.23 -10.78
N VAL A 39 -21.53 10.96 -10.35
CA VAL A 39 -20.69 9.85 -10.86
C VAL A 39 -20.61 8.70 -9.86
N ALA A 40 -20.63 9.00 -8.57
CA ALA A 40 -20.54 8.01 -7.48
C ALA A 40 -21.41 8.47 -6.27
N PRO A 41 -21.56 7.65 -5.22
CA PRO A 41 -22.40 8.01 -4.06
C PRO A 41 -22.02 9.38 -3.44
N PRO A 42 -23.00 10.27 -3.19
CA PRO A 42 -22.77 11.58 -2.59
C PRO A 42 -22.51 11.50 -1.08
N PHE A 43 -22.22 12.65 -0.47
CA PHE A 43 -22.03 12.86 0.98
C PHE A 43 -20.80 12.21 1.63
N LYS A 44 -19.96 11.52 0.86
CA LYS A 44 -18.60 11.15 1.31
C LYS A 44 -17.82 12.38 1.76
N GLN A 45 -16.96 12.18 2.74
CA GLN A 45 -16.09 13.19 3.34
C GLN A 45 -14.65 12.70 3.21
N ALA A 46 -13.73 13.62 2.92
CA ALA A 46 -12.29 13.39 2.95
C ALA A 46 -11.65 14.46 3.83
N GLU A 47 -10.55 14.10 4.50
CA GLU A 47 -9.72 15.03 5.26
C GLU A 47 -8.29 14.96 4.72
N PHE A 48 -7.65 16.12 4.61
CA PHE A 48 -6.25 16.22 4.23
C PHE A 48 -5.62 17.49 4.81
N ASP A 49 -4.31 17.44 4.96
CA ASP A 49 -3.53 18.56 5.48
C ASP A 49 -3.03 19.44 4.32
N ILE A 50 -3.27 20.75 4.44
CA ILE A 50 -2.76 21.77 3.51
C ILE A 50 -1.62 22.50 4.22
N LEU A 51 -0.39 22.31 3.74
CA LEU A 51 0.82 22.95 4.24
C LEU A 51 1.02 24.30 3.53
N TYR A 52 1.41 25.34 4.26
CA TYR A 52 1.70 26.64 3.64
C TYR A 52 2.93 26.54 2.72
N GLY A 53 2.88 27.20 1.56
CA GLY A 53 3.94 27.17 0.56
C GLY A 53 4.05 25.89 -0.28
N VAL A 54 3.62 24.73 0.24
CA VAL A 54 3.67 23.44 -0.48
C VAL A 54 2.31 23.04 -1.07
N GLY A 55 1.20 23.38 -0.41
CA GLY A 55 -0.14 23.00 -0.85
C GLY A 55 -0.64 21.71 -0.19
N ILE A 56 -1.32 20.86 -0.95
CA ILE A 56 -1.92 19.62 -0.42
C ILE A 56 -0.82 18.57 -0.19
N SER A 57 -0.73 18.04 1.03
CA SER A 57 0.21 16.99 1.40
C SER A 57 -0.26 15.62 0.89
N ARG A 58 0.30 15.12 -0.22
CA ARG A 58 -0.01 13.80 -0.79
C ARG A 58 0.44 12.69 0.17
N GLU A 59 1.64 12.85 0.72
CA GLU A 59 2.32 11.93 1.61
C GLU A 59 1.58 11.85 2.96
N GLY A 60 1.08 12.98 3.48
CA GLY A 60 0.24 13.00 4.68
C GLY A 60 -1.07 12.26 4.50
N GLY A 61 -1.71 12.37 3.33
CA GLY A 61 -2.90 11.61 2.97
C GLY A 61 -2.63 10.11 2.77
N LEU A 62 -1.49 9.76 2.17
CA LEU A 62 -1.04 8.36 2.02
C LEU A 62 -0.82 7.69 3.38
N ILE A 63 -0.26 8.40 4.36
CA ILE A 63 -0.09 7.86 5.73
C ILE A 63 -1.46 7.63 6.38
N ASP A 64 -2.35 8.62 6.36
CA ASP A 64 -3.67 8.49 7.00
C ASP A 64 -4.49 7.35 6.37
N MET A 65 -4.53 7.24 5.04
CA MET A 65 -5.22 6.16 4.32
C MET A 65 -4.52 4.81 4.46
N GLY A 66 -3.18 4.79 4.49
CA GLY A 66 -2.39 3.58 4.71
C GLY A 66 -2.61 2.98 6.09
N VAL A 67 -2.79 3.82 7.12
CA VAL A 67 -3.16 3.38 8.48
C VAL A 67 -4.62 2.94 8.54
N GLU A 68 -5.57 3.69 7.97
CA GLU A 68 -7.00 3.33 7.94
C GLU A 68 -7.23 1.98 7.24
N HIS A 69 -6.52 1.71 6.14
CA HIS A 69 -6.61 0.46 5.40
C HIS A 69 -5.64 -0.64 5.90
N GLY A 70 -4.82 -0.36 6.91
CA GLY A 70 -3.97 -1.34 7.59
C GLY A 70 -2.69 -1.76 6.86
N PHE A 71 -2.28 -1.03 5.81
CA PHE A 71 -0.99 -1.20 5.13
C PHE A 71 0.17 -0.65 5.98
N ILE A 72 -0.06 0.47 6.65
CA ILE A 72 0.88 1.07 7.60
C ILE A 72 0.43 0.71 9.00
N ARG A 73 1.33 0.12 9.80
CA ARG A 73 1.09 -0.19 11.21
C ARG A 73 1.61 0.94 12.09
N LYS A 74 0.81 1.32 13.09
CA LYS A 74 1.16 2.34 14.07
C LYS A 74 1.51 1.69 15.41
N SER A 75 2.80 1.64 15.72
CA SER A 75 3.35 1.13 16.97
C SER A 75 3.60 2.28 17.93
N GLY A 76 2.52 2.75 18.56
CA GLY A 76 2.54 3.93 19.43
C GLY A 76 2.83 5.22 18.65
N ALA A 77 4.03 5.77 18.79
CA ALA A 77 4.50 6.93 18.03
C ALA A 77 5.15 6.56 16.69
N TRP A 78 5.48 5.29 16.46
CA TRP A 78 6.18 4.83 15.26
C TRP A 78 5.23 4.38 14.15
N TYR A 79 5.58 4.70 12.90
CA TYR A 79 4.93 4.18 11.70
C TYR A 79 5.84 3.14 11.05
N THR A 80 5.28 1.99 10.73
CA THR A 80 5.97 0.83 10.13
C THR A 80 5.22 0.37 8.89
N TYR A 81 5.94 0.08 7.81
CA TYR A 81 5.40 -0.44 6.56
C TYR A 81 6.17 -1.70 6.17
N GLU A 82 5.45 -2.83 6.06
CA GLU A 82 5.97 -4.17 5.68
C GLU A 82 7.17 -4.72 6.49
N GLY A 83 7.59 -4.03 7.54
CA GLY A 83 8.72 -4.36 8.42
C GLY A 83 9.65 -3.16 8.63
N ASP A 84 9.73 -2.27 7.63
CA ASP A 84 10.55 -1.07 7.65
C ASP A 84 9.92 0.07 8.42
N GLN A 85 10.77 0.86 9.09
CA GLN A 85 10.37 1.93 10.00
C GLN A 85 10.34 3.27 9.26
N LEU A 86 9.15 3.72 8.85
CA LEU A 86 8.94 5.00 8.15
C LEU A 86 9.32 6.22 9.00
N GLY A 87 9.26 6.09 10.33
CA GLY A 87 9.72 7.12 11.27
C GLY A 87 8.84 7.29 12.50
N GLN A 88 9.28 8.17 13.41
CA GLN A 88 8.55 8.55 14.62
C GLN A 88 7.71 9.79 14.37
N GLY A 89 6.38 9.70 14.54
CA GLY A 89 5.46 10.80 14.30
C GLY A 89 5.11 11.01 12.82
N LYS A 90 4.02 11.76 12.57
CA LYS A 90 3.48 11.96 11.21
C LYS A 90 4.44 12.78 10.32
N GLU A 91 5.10 13.78 10.89
CA GLU A 91 5.99 14.69 10.17
C GLU A 91 7.24 13.97 9.62
N ASN A 92 7.88 13.11 10.42
CA ASN A 92 9.04 12.34 9.96
C ASN A 92 8.65 11.30 8.92
N ALA A 93 7.54 10.57 9.11
CA ALA A 93 7.02 9.64 8.10
C ALA A 93 6.65 10.35 6.79
N ARG A 94 6.12 11.59 6.86
CA ARG A 94 5.84 12.42 5.68
C ARG A 94 7.12 12.78 4.94
N ASN A 95 8.17 13.20 5.66
CA ASN A 95 9.45 13.55 5.05
C ASN A 95 10.10 12.29 4.42
N PHE A 96 10.09 11.15 5.11
CA PHE A 96 10.62 9.89 4.58
C PHE A 96 9.94 9.44 3.27
N LEU A 97 8.60 9.55 3.17
CA LEU A 97 7.87 9.26 1.93
C LEU A 97 8.11 10.30 0.82
N ARG A 98 8.47 11.54 1.18
CA ARG A 98 8.83 12.58 0.21
C ARG A 98 10.22 12.36 -0.37
N ASP A 99 11.14 11.87 0.45
CA ASP A 99 12.51 11.54 0.04
C ASP A 99 12.59 10.20 -0.73
N ASN A 100 11.63 9.29 -0.51
CA ASN A 100 11.52 7.98 -1.17
C ASN A 100 10.21 7.86 -1.98
N PRO A 101 10.11 8.50 -3.16
CA PRO A 101 8.89 8.50 -3.97
C PRO A 101 8.48 7.11 -4.45
N ASP A 102 9.42 6.19 -4.65
CA ASP A 102 9.15 4.82 -5.08
C ASP A 102 8.26 4.07 -4.08
N LEU A 103 8.55 4.22 -2.78
CA LEU A 103 7.72 3.66 -1.69
C LEU A 103 6.36 4.34 -1.61
N ALA A 104 6.30 5.66 -1.81
CA ALA A 104 5.04 6.40 -1.81
C ALA A 104 4.10 5.95 -2.93
N ASP A 105 4.63 5.71 -4.14
CA ASP A 105 3.85 5.22 -5.29
C ASP A 105 3.49 3.73 -5.16
N GLU A 106 4.31 2.91 -4.50
CA GLU A 106 3.95 1.53 -4.15
C GLU A 106 2.78 1.47 -3.16
N ILE A 107 2.85 2.25 -2.08
CA ILE A 107 1.76 2.39 -1.10
C ILE A 107 0.50 2.92 -1.78
N GLU A 108 0.63 3.91 -2.68
CA GLU A 108 -0.52 4.44 -3.42
C GLU A 108 -1.16 3.38 -4.32
N LYS A 109 -0.38 2.56 -5.03
CA LYS A 109 -0.89 1.45 -5.86
C LYS A 109 -1.67 0.44 -5.01
N LYS A 110 -1.07 -0.05 -3.92
CA LYS A 110 -1.71 -1.01 -3.00
C LYS A 110 -3.02 -0.46 -2.41
N ILE A 111 -3.07 0.84 -2.06
CA ILE A 111 -4.29 1.52 -1.60
C ILE A 111 -5.34 1.61 -2.73
N LYS A 112 -4.93 2.03 -3.93
CA LYS A 112 -5.82 2.16 -5.10
C LYS A 112 -6.43 0.83 -5.52
N GLU A 113 -5.63 -0.25 -5.56
CA GLU A 113 -6.07 -1.61 -5.86
C GLU A 113 -7.12 -2.09 -4.86
N LYS A 114 -6.85 -1.94 -3.55
CA LYS A 114 -7.79 -2.31 -2.48
C LYS A 114 -9.10 -1.51 -2.51
N LEU A 115 -9.06 -0.27 -2.99
CA LEU A 115 -10.25 0.58 -3.17
C LEU A 115 -10.93 0.41 -4.54
N GLY A 116 -10.38 -0.41 -5.44
CA GLY A 116 -10.88 -0.58 -6.82
C GLY A 116 -10.73 0.67 -7.69
N ILE A 117 -9.80 1.57 -7.37
CA ILE A 117 -9.59 2.85 -8.07
C ILE A 117 -8.49 2.69 -9.11
N GLY A 118 -8.87 2.18 -10.28
CA GLY A 118 -8.05 2.10 -11.47
C GLY A 118 -8.91 1.69 -12.67
N PRO A 119 -8.38 1.68 -13.90
CA PRO A 119 -9.00 0.88 -14.93
C PRO A 119 -9.00 -0.57 -14.42
N LYS A 120 -10.19 -1.18 -14.29
CA LYS A 120 -10.28 -2.63 -14.21
C LYS A 120 -9.75 -3.13 -15.54
N THR A 121 -8.46 -3.51 -15.59
CA THR A 121 -7.99 -4.39 -16.65
C THR A 121 -8.83 -5.64 -16.48
N GLU A 122 -9.78 -5.82 -17.38
CA GLU A 122 -10.57 -7.02 -17.50
C GLU A 122 -9.62 -8.13 -17.96
N VAL A 123 -8.87 -8.69 -17.01
CA VAL A 123 -8.46 -10.08 -17.11
C VAL A 123 -9.78 -10.85 -17.08
N PRO A 124 -10.18 -11.49 -18.20
CA PRO A 124 -11.48 -12.14 -18.26
C PRO A 124 -11.55 -13.24 -17.20
N GLU A 125 -12.72 -13.41 -16.60
CA GLU A 125 -13.00 -14.50 -15.66
C GLU A 125 -12.90 -15.84 -16.39
N GLY A 126 -11.71 -16.42 -16.38
CA GLY A 126 -11.47 -17.80 -16.81
C GLY A 126 -11.81 -18.74 -15.67
N GLU A 127 -12.88 -19.52 -15.84
CA GLU A 127 -13.33 -20.56 -14.90
C GLU A 127 -12.22 -21.61 -14.66
N PRO A 128 -11.79 -21.85 -13.40
CA PRO A 128 -10.98 -23.03 -13.07
C PRO A 128 -11.90 -24.19 -12.68
N GLY A 129 -12.63 -24.71 -13.68
CA GLY A 129 -13.60 -25.79 -13.54
C GLY A 129 -13.28 -27.04 -14.37
N ALA A 130 -12.05 -27.57 -14.26
CA ALA A 130 -11.62 -28.77 -14.97
C ALA A 130 -10.86 -29.73 -14.05
N GLU A 131 -11.62 -30.62 -13.40
CA GLU A 131 -11.07 -31.78 -12.69
C GLU A 131 -10.62 -32.85 -13.69
N ALA A 132 -9.66 -33.70 -13.30
CA ALA A 132 -8.91 -34.55 -14.23
C ALA A 132 -9.58 -35.90 -14.56
N ALA A 133 -9.39 -36.41 -15.79
CA ALA A 133 -9.24 -37.85 -16.10
C ALA A 133 -8.89 -38.11 -17.58
N GLY A 134 -8.10 -39.15 -17.86
CA GLY A 134 -8.05 -39.81 -19.20
C GLY A 134 -6.65 -40.07 -19.77
N ALA A 135 -6.23 -41.35 -19.76
CA ALA A 135 -5.07 -41.87 -20.53
C ALA A 135 -5.45 -42.01 -22.05
N GLU A 136 -4.59 -42.39 -23.01
CA GLU A 136 -3.49 -43.37 -22.99
C GLU A 136 -2.60 -43.29 -24.26
N ALA A 137 -1.59 -44.17 -24.35
CA ALA A 137 -0.81 -44.61 -25.52
C ALA A 137 0.48 -43.85 -25.94
N ALA A 138 1.61 -44.53 -25.72
CA ALA A 138 2.96 -44.32 -26.31
C ALA A 138 3.10 -45.20 -27.60
N PRO A 139 4.29 -45.52 -28.21
CA PRO A 139 5.70 -45.25 -27.83
C PRO A 139 6.72 -44.97 -28.99
N ALA A 140 7.99 -44.65 -28.63
CA ALA A 140 9.28 -45.07 -29.24
C ALA A 140 10.43 -44.15 -28.76
N ALA A 141 11.35 -44.62 -27.89
CA ALA A 141 12.71 -45.13 -28.22
C ALA A 141 13.70 -44.05 -28.77
N ALA A 142 14.98 -43.93 -28.37
CA ALA A 142 15.87 -44.60 -27.40
C ALA A 142 17.22 -43.80 -27.34
N ALA A 143 18.18 -43.93 -26.40
CA ALA A 143 18.32 -44.44 -25.02
C ALA A 143 19.78 -44.15 -24.52
N LYS A 144 20.19 -44.67 -23.34
CA LYS A 144 21.56 -44.69 -22.71
C LYS A 144 21.98 -43.40 -21.96
N THR A 145 22.65 -43.43 -20.77
CA THR A 145 23.07 -44.54 -19.87
C THR A 145 23.27 -44.03 -18.42
N VAL A 146 23.01 -44.90 -17.43
CA VAL A 146 23.35 -44.78 -15.97
C VAL A 146 24.79 -45.32 -15.72
N PRO A 147 25.45 -45.26 -14.52
CA PRO A 147 24.90 -45.25 -13.16
C PRO A 147 25.54 -44.32 -12.09
N ALA A 148 24.90 -44.27 -10.90
CA ALA A 148 25.46 -43.76 -9.64
C ALA A 148 26.41 -44.79 -8.96
N PRO A 149 27.05 -44.45 -7.82
CA PRO A 149 26.52 -45.04 -6.59
C PRO A 149 26.57 -44.19 -5.30
N THR A 150 25.70 -44.62 -4.38
CA THR A 150 25.48 -44.22 -2.98
C THR A 150 26.66 -44.43 -2.02
N THR A 151 26.81 -43.56 -1.01
CA THR A 151 26.97 -43.83 0.46
C THR A 151 27.63 -42.62 1.16
N ARG A 152 27.66 -42.42 2.48
CA ARG A 152 26.75 -42.56 3.65
C ARG A 152 27.64 -42.38 4.91
N ALA A 153 27.31 -41.41 5.77
CA ALA A 153 27.59 -41.34 7.22
C ALA A 153 28.99 -40.96 7.79
N LYS A 154 28.89 -40.47 9.05
CA LYS A 154 29.88 -40.23 10.12
C LYS A 154 30.86 -39.04 9.93
N ALA A 155 30.81 -37.91 10.66
CA ALA A 155 30.50 -37.53 12.07
C ALA A 155 31.72 -37.46 13.01
N VAL A 156 31.55 -36.65 14.09
CA VAL A 156 32.33 -36.56 15.36
C VAL A 156 33.41 -35.46 15.45
N LYS A 157 33.07 -34.41 16.24
CA LYS A 157 33.87 -33.63 17.25
C LYS A 157 35.23 -33.00 16.78
N SER A 158 35.78 -31.96 17.41
CA SER A 158 35.73 -31.56 18.84
C SER A 158 36.17 -30.10 19.08
N THR A 159 35.82 -29.56 20.27
CA THR A 159 36.63 -28.64 21.15
C THR A 159 37.19 -27.31 20.60
N ALA A 160 37.41 -26.24 21.38
CA ALA A 160 37.06 -25.80 22.74
C ALA A 160 37.60 -24.34 22.93
N ALA A 161 37.52 -23.80 24.17
CA ALA A 161 37.95 -22.45 24.61
C ALA A 161 37.03 -21.30 24.12
N ALA A 162 36.29 -20.54 24.95
CA ALA A 162 36.35 -20.16 26.37
C ALA A 162 37.28 -18.97 26.71
N LYS A 163 36.71 -18.06 27.52
CA LYS A 163 37.26 -16.81 28.08
C LYS A 163 37.42 -15.64 27.08
N SER A 164 37.23 -14.39 27.49
CA SER A 164 36.99 -13.89 28.86
C SER A 164 36.03 -12.70 28.92
#